data_AF-A0A3D5UQ64-F1
#
_entry.id   AF-A0A3D5UQ64-F1
#
_cell.length_a   1.000
_cell.length_b   1.000
_cell.length_c   1.000
_cell.angle_alpha   90.00
_cell.angle_beta   90.00
_cell.angle_gamma   90.00
#
_symmetry.space_group_name_H-M   'P 1'
#
loop_
_entity.id
_entity.type
_entity.pdbx_description
1 polymer ?
#
loop_
_entity_poly.entity_id
_entity_poly.type
_entity_poly.pdbx_seq_one_letter_code
_entity_poly.pdbx_strand_id
1 'polypeptide(L)'
;QMGVSRTPVREAIRKLELEGLVIMVPRKGAYVSGLSKEDVREVLEIRAVLEGLAAQLAARYAEENDIRDLNGIVEKFVEAAHADDVVKLIQYDSDFHDVIYRASKNKKLVQLISGLKEQVQRFRVAYFTKIRKTHILIEEHNALLAAITE
;
A
#
# COMPACT_ATOMS: atom_id res chain seq x y z
N GLN A 1 13.62 19.31 20.76
CA GLN A 1 12.17 19.59 20.72
C GLN A 1 11.90 20.35 19.43
N MET A 2 11.03 19.84 18.56
CA MET A 2 10.66 20.56 17.33
C MET A 2 9.94 21.85 17.76
N GLY A 3 10.46 23.02 17.40
CA GLY A 3 9.99 24.34 17.87
C GLY A 3 8.61 24.74 17.35
N VAL A 4 7.60 23.88 17.52
CA VAL A 4 6.24 24.00 16.98
C VAL A 4 5.24 24.16 18.14
N SER A 5 4.20 24.95 17.94
CA SER A 5 3.17 25.22 18.95
C SER A 5 2.29 23.98 19.25
N ARG A 6 1.58 23.99 20.39
CA ARG A 6 0.78 22.83 20.86
C ARG A 6 -0.39 22.47 19.94
N THR A 7 -0.96 23.44 19.23
CA THR A 7 -2.13 23.26 18.35
C THR A 7 -1.83 22.35 17.15
N PRO A 8 -0.82 22.61 16.30
CA PRO A 8 -0.50 21.75 15.16
C PRO A 8 -0.06 20.35 15.59
N VAL A 9 0.62 20.22 16.73
CA VAL A 9 0.98 18.91 17.29
C VAL A 9 -0.29 18.12 17.66
N ARG A 10 -1.28 18.75 18.28
CA ARG A 10 -2.55 18.11 18.63
C ARG A 10 -3.36 17.70 17.40
N GLU A 11 -3.37 18.53 16.35
CA GLU A 11 -4.04 18.20 15.09
C GLU A 11 -3.38 17.01 14.38
N ALA A 12 -2.05 16.97 14.35
CA ALA A 12 -1.31 15.83 13.82
C ALA A 12 -1.61 14.54 14.59
N ILE A 13 -1.62 14.59 15.93
CA ILE A 13 -1.99 13.44 16.77
C ILE A 13 -3.41 12.96 16.48
N ARG A 14 -4.36 13.88 16.32
CA ARG A 14 -5.76 13.54 16.00
C ARG A 14 -5.89 12.91 14.62
N LYS A 15 -5.09 13.35 13.64
CA LYS A 15 -5.04 12.73 12.31
C LYS A 15 -4.49 11.30 12.39
N LEU A 16 -3.40 11.10 13.13
CA LEU A 16 -2.82 9.77 13.36
C LEU A 16 -3.79 8.84 14.12
N GLU A 17 -4.60 9.38 15.02
CA GLU A 17 -5.67 8.63 15.70
C GLU A 17 -6.76 8.17 14.73
N LEU A 18 -7.21 9.06 13.83
CA LEU A 18 -8.18 8.70 12.78
C LEU A 18 -7.63 7.65 11.79
N GLU A 19 -6.32 7.65 11.56
CA GLU A 19 -5.63 6.67 10.72
C GLU A 19 -5.36 5.34 11.45
N GLY A 20 -5.67 5.25 12.75
CA GLY A 20 -5.43 4.06 13.59
C GLY A 20 -3.96 3.86 13.97
N LEU A 21 -3.10 4.86 13.75
CA LEU A 21 -1.66 4.82 14.05
C LEU A 21 -1.35 5.20 15.51
N VAL A 22 -2.28 5.90 16.15
CA VAL A 22 -2.20 6.34 17.54
C VAL A 22 -3.50 6.02 18.25
N ILE A 23 -3.43 5.67 19.54
CA ILE A 23 -4.58 5.57 20.43
C ILE A 23 -4.48 6.63 21.51
N MET A 24 -5.58 7.31 21.80
CA MET A 24 -5.67 8.26 22.92
C MET A 24 -6.13 7.53 24.17
N VAL A 25 -5.25 7.48 25.18
CA VAL A 25 -5.57 6.86 26.47
C VAL A 25 -5.97 7.96 27.45
N PRO A 26 -7.19 7.90 28.03
CA PRO A 26 -7.67 8.91 28.97
C PRO A 26 -6.66 9.17 30.10
N ARG A 27 -6.32 10.44 30.32
CA ARG A 27 -5.37 10.92 31.34
C ARG A 27 -3.92 10.41 31.20
N LYS A 28 -3.60 9.66 30.14
CA LYS A 28 -2.24 9.15 29.87
C LYS A 28 -1.64 9.68 28.57
N GLY A 29 -2.47 10.21 27.67
CA GLY A 29 -2.01 10.86 26.43
C GLY A 29 -2.05 9.94 25.21
N ALA A 30 -1.26 10.26 24.19
CA ALA A 30 -1.21 9.56 22.92
C ALA A 30 -0.17 8.42 22.95
N TYR A 31 -0.55 7.23 22.47
CA TYR A 31 0.33 6.07 22.34
C TYR A 31 0.32 5.55 20.91
N VAL A 32 1.47 5.11 20.40
CA VAL A 32 1.52 4.40 19.11
C VAL A 32 0.67 3.14 19.22
N SER A 33 -0.23 2.91 18.28
CA SER A 33 -1.07 1.71 18.29
C SER A 33 -0.19 0.45 18.18
N GLY A 34 -0.63 -0.66 18.78
CA GLY A 34 -0.07 -1.97 18.46
C GLY A 34 -0.40 -2.35 17.02
N LEU A 35 0.23 -3.42 16.51
CA LEU A 35 -0.22 -4.09 15.30
C LEU A 35 -0.34 -5.58 15.65
N SER A 36 -1.57 -6.04 15.80
CA SER A 36 -1.89 -7.44 16.07
C SER A 36 -1.99 -8.23 14.76
N LYS A 37 -1.93 -9.56 14.84
CA LYS A 37 -2.21 -10.42 13.68
C LYS A 37 -3.65 -10.28 13.18
N GLU A 38 -4.58 -9.94 14.08
CA GLU A 38 -5.98 -9.69 13.74
C GLU A 38 -6.09 -8.42 12.91
N ASP A 39 -5.45 -7.32 13.35
CA ASP A 39 -5.46 -6.03 12.65
C ASP A 39 -4.92 -6.20 11.21
N VAL A 40 -3.85 -7.00 11.05
CA VAL A 40 -3.30 -7.30 9.72
C VAL A 40 -4.30 -8.06 8.85
N ARG A 41 -5.02 -9.04 9.42
CA ARG A 41 -6.03 -9.82 8.69
C ARG A 41 -7.17 -8.92 8.24
N GLU A 42 -7.78 -8.17 9.16
CA GLU A 42 -8.91 -7.29 8.88
C GLU A 42 -8.57 -6.26 7.78
N VAL A 43 -7.38 -5.66 7.85
CA VAL A 43 -6.91 -4.72 6.81
C VAL A 43 -6.72 -5.40 5.46
N LEU A 44 -6.13 -6.61 5.42
CA LEU A 44 -5.91 -7.34 4.18
C LEU A 44 -7.21 -7.82 3.54
N GLU A 45 -8.22 -8.20 4.32
CA GLU A 45 -9.54 -8.58 3.82
C GLU A 45 -10.24 -7.42 3.11
N ILE A 46 -10.21 -6.23 3.71
CA ILE A 46 -10.78 -5.02 3.10
C ILE A 46 -9.99 -4.65 1.83
N ARG A 47 -8.65 -4.68 1.90
CA ARG A 47 -7.80 -4.36 0.75
C ARG A 47 -8.04 -5.30 -0.42
N ALA A 48 -8.19 -6.60 -0.19
CA ALA A 48 -8.43 -7.57 -1.25
C ALA A 48 -9.66 -7.18 -2.10
N VAL A 49 -10.74 -6.72 -1.47
CA VAL A 49 -11.96 -6.28 -2.17
C VAL A 49 -11.72 -4.96 -2.92
N LEU A 50 -11.10 -3.98 -2.27
CA LEU A 50 -10.88 -2.66 -2.87
C LEU A 50 -9.88 -2.69 -4.03
N GLU A 51 -8.80 -3.47 -3.89
CA GLU A 51 -7.77 -3.62 -4.91
C GLU A 51 -8.24 -4.49 -6.07
N GLY A 52 -9.05 -5.52 -5.80
CA GLY A 52 -9.73 -6.26 -6.84
C GLY A 52 -10.63 -5.36 -7.69
N LEU A 53 -11.40 -4.47 -7.06
CA LEU A 53 -12.18 -3.45 -7.78
C LEU A 53 -11.28 -2.48 -8.55
N ALA A 54 -10.14 -2.06 -7.97
CA ALA A 54 -9.21 -1.16 -8.64
C ALA A 54 -8.62 -1.78 -9.90
N ALA A 55 -8.19 -3.05 -9.83
CA ALA A 55 -7.69 -3.82 -10.96
C ALA A 55 -8.76 -4.01 -12.04
N GLN A 56 -9.99 -4.38 -11.64
CA GLN A 56 -11.12 -4.51 -12.57
C GLN A 56 -11.42 -3.20 -13.32
N LEU A 57 -11.38 -2.07 -12.62
CA LEU A 57 -11.60 -0.76 -13.24
C LEU A 57 -10.40 -0.33 -14.09
N ALA A 58 -9.16 -0.64 -13.66
CA ALA A 58 -7.96 -0.39 -14.44
C ALA A 58 -7.99 -1.14 -15.77
N ALA A 59 -8.39 -2.41 -15.79
CA ALA A 59 -8.57 -3.17 -17.03
C ALA A 59 -9.54 -2.47 -18.02
N ARG A 60 -10.56 -1.77 -17.50
CA ARG A 60 -11.54 -1.07 -18.34
C ARG A 60 -11.06 0.31 -18.81
N TYR A 61 -10.25 1.01 -18.02
CA TYR A 61 -9.99 2.44 -18.20
C TYR A 61 -8.52 2.82 -18.33
N ALA A 62 -7.59 1.85 -18.23
CA ALA A 62 -6.17 2.10 -18.42
C ALA A 62 -5.90 2.63 -19.83
N GLU A 63 -4.98 3.59 -19.90
CA GLU A 63 -4.47 4.12 -21.17
C GLU A 63 -3.12 3.46 -21.50
N GLU A 64 -2.67 3.59 -22.75
CA GLU A 64 -1.39 3.00 -23.20
C GLU A 64 -0.20 3.42 -22.33
N ASN A 65 -0.21 4.65 -21.81
CA ASN A 65 0.81 5.13 -20.89
C ASN A 65 0.78 4.41 -19.53
N ASP A 66 -0.41 4.08 -19.00
CA ASP A 66 -0.52 3.33 -17.75
C ASP A 66 0.02 1.90 -17.95
N ILE A 67 -0.26 1.27 -19.09
CA ILE A 67 0.28 -0.06 -19.43
C ILE A 67 1.80 -0.02 -19.58
N ARG A 68 2.34 1.02 -20.23
CA ARG A 68 3.80 1.20 -20.37
C ARG A 68 4.47 1.38 -19.00
N ASP A 69 3.86 2.17 -18.11
CA ASP A 69 4.35 2.35 -16.74
C ASP A 69 4.35 1.02 -15.98
N LEU A 70 3.25 0.25 -16.03
CA LEU A 70 3.15 -1.04 -15.34
C LEU A 70 4.23 -2.02 -15.83
N ASN A 71 4.43 -2.16 -17.14
CA ASN A 71 5.48 -3.02 -17.71
C ASN A 71 6.86 -2.63 -17.19
N GLY A 72 7.21 -1.34 -17.29
CA GLY A 72 8.52 -0.86 -16.86
C GLY A 72 8.75 -0.99 -15.35
N ILE A 73 7.69 -0.97 -14.54
CA ILE A 73 7.81 -1.22 -13.09
C ILE A 73 7.97 -2.72 -12.81
N VAL A 74 7.24 -3.61 -13.50
CA VAL A 74 7.37 -5.06 -13.33
C VAL A 74 8.78 -5.53 -13.69
N GLU A 75 9.37 -5.01 -14.76
CA GLU A 75 10.78 -5.30 -15.12
C GLU A 75 11.74 -4.95 -13.97
N LYS A 76 11.63 -3.72 -13.44
CA LYS A 76 12.45 -3.26 -12.30
C LYS A 76 12.18 -4.05 -11.02
N PHE A 77 10.94 -4.48 -10.79
CA PHE A 77 10.56 -5.33 -9.68
C PHE A 77 11.26 -6.69 -9.76
N VAL A 78 11.29 -7.30 -10.94
CA VAL A 78 12.01 -8.56 -11.20
C VAL A 78 13.52 -8.40 -11.02
N GLU A 79 14.10 -7.30 -11.49
CA GLU A 79 15.53 -7.01 -11.27
C GLU A 79 15.86 -6.88 -9.77
N ALA A 80 15.06 -6.12 -9.03
CA ALA A 80 15.23 -5.96 -7.58
C ALA A 80 15.07 -7.29 -6.84
N ALA A 81 14.13 -8.12 -7.29
CA ALA A 81 13.90 -9.47 -6.77
C ALA A 81 15.12 -10.37 -6.94
N HIS A 82 15.74 -10.40 -8.12
CA HIS A 82 16.94 -11.21 -8.37
C HIS A 82 18.18 -10.70 -7.63
N ALA A 83 18.22 -9.40 -7.31
CA ALA A 83 19.29 -8.78 -6.55
C ALA A 83 19.11 -8.86 -5.03
N ASP A 84 18.02 -9.49 -4.54
CA ASP A 84 17.62 -9.50 -3.12
C ASP A 84 17.55 -8.07 -2.50
N ASP A 85 17.27 -7.04 -3.31
CA ASP A 85 17.15 -5.66 -2.87
C ASP A 85 15.74 -5.39 -2.34
N VAL A 86 15.51 -5.76 -1.08
CA VAL A 86 14.22 -5.63 -0.41
C VAL A 86 13.69 -4.20 -0.41
N VAL A 87 14.57 -3.20 -0.34
CA VAL A 87 14.16 -1.78 -0.31
C VAL A 87 13.55 -1.39 -1.65
N LYS A 88 14.24 -1.71 -2.76
CA LYS A 88 13.69 -1.47 -4.10
C LYS A 88 12.46 -2.31 -4.38
N LEU A 89 12.43 -3.54 -3.89
CA LEU A 89 11.30 -4.43 -4.10
C LEU A 89 10.01 -3.88 -3.45
N ILE A 90 10.09 -3.37 -2.23
CA ILE A 90 8.99 -2.66 -1.55
C ILE A 90 8.59 -1.39 -2.33
N GLN A 91 9.58 -0.66 -2.87
CA GLN A 91 9.32 0.55 -3.64
C GLN A 91 8.54 0.23 -4.92
N TYR A 92 9.03 -0.71 -5.74
CA TYR A 92 8.41 -1.07 -7.01
C TYR A 92 7.05 -1.75 -6.84
N ASP A 93 6.84 -2.54 -5.78
CA ASP A 93 5.50 -3.03 -5.40
C ASP A 93 4.53 -1.87 -5.16
N SER A 94 4.99 -0.81 -4.46
CA SER A 94 4.16 0.39 -4.22
C SER A 94 3.80 1.08 -5.52
N ASP A 95 4.81 1.30 -6.37
CA ASP A 95 4.65 2.05 -7.60
C ASP A 95 3.72 1.33 -8.56
N PHE A 96 3.84 -0.01 -8.65
CA PHE A 96 2.96 -0.84 -9.46
C PHE A 96 1.49 -0.68 -9.05
N HIS A 97 1.20 -0.87 -7.76
CA HIS A 97 -0.15 -0.71 -7.24
C HIS A 97 -0.68 0.73 -7.36
N ASP A 98 0.16 1.74 -7.17
CA ASP A 98 -0.24 3.15 -7.33
C ASP A 98 -0.64 3.47 -8.79
N VAL A 99 0.01 2.85 -9.79
CA VAL A 99 -0.41 2.96 -11.20
C VAL A 99 -1.78 2.32 -11.41
N ILE A 100 -2.04 1.12 -10.87
CA ILE A 100 -3.36 0.46 -10.96
C ILE A 100 -4.45 1.34 -10.35
N TYR A 101 -4.19 1.92 -9.18
CA TYR A 101 -5.15 2.80 -8.51
C TYR A 101 -5.46 4.03 -9.35
N ARG A 102 -4.45 4.65 -9.96
CA ARG A 102 -4.63 5.78 -10.89
C ARG A 102 -5.41 5.36 -12.14
N ALA A 103 -5.06 4.23 -12.74
CA ALA A 103 -5.67 3.68 -13.94
C ALA A 103 -7.15 3.30 -13.73
N SER A 104 -7.58 3.01 -12.49
CA SER A 104 -8.99 2.78 -12.15
C SER A 104 -9.93 3.95 -12.45
N LYS A 105 -9.38 5.17 -12.63
CA LYS A 105 -10.09 6.46 -12.77
C LYS A 105 -11.15 6.72 -11.68
N ASN A 106 -11.07 6.03 -10.54
CA ASN A 106 -12.03 6.15 -9.44
C ASN A 106 -11.40 6.84 -8.22
N LYS A 107 -11.48 8.18 -8.19
CA LYS A 107 -10.89 9.00 -7.11
C LYS A 107 -11.38 8.61 -5.71
N LYS A 108 -12.62 8.13 -5.57
CA LYS A 108 -13.17 7.71 -4.26
C LYS A 108 -12.60 6.38 -3.80
N LEU A 109 -12.43 5.44 -4.72
CA LEU A 109 -11.75 4.18 -4.43
C LEU A 109 -10.29 4.42 -4.01
N VAL A 110 -9.56 5.26 -4.76
CA VAL A 110 -8.17 5.61 -4.42
C VAL A 110 -8.09 6.22 -3.02
N GLN A 111 -9.00 7.13 -2.66
CA GLN A 111 -9.05 7.72 -1.30
C GLN A 111 -9.23 6.66 -0.21
N LEU A 112 -10.10 5.67 -0.41
CA LEU A 112 -10.31 4.58 0.55
C LEU A 112 -9.08 3.69 0.69
N ILE A 113 -8.46 3.30 -0.42
CA ILE A 113 -7.24 2.47 -0.42
C ILE A 113 -6.08 3.22 0.26
N SER A 114 -5.88 4.51 -0.07
CA SER A 114 -4.84 5.34 0.54
C SER A 114 -4.98 5.45 2.06
N GLY A 115 -6.21 5.50 2.59
CA GLY A 115 -6.44 5.51 4.04
C GLY A 115 -5.95 4.24 4.76
N LEU A 116 -5.91 3.11 4.05
CA LEU A 116 -5.41 1.83 4.57
C LEU A 116 -3.91 1.62 4.33
N LYS A 117 -3.31 2.37 3.39
CA LYS A 117 -1.90 2.23 2.98
C LYS A 117 -0.93 2.39 4.15
N GLU A 118 -1.17 3.33 5.06
CA GLU A 118 -0.32 3.57 6.23
C GLU A 118 -0.31 2.38 7.21
N GLN A 119 -1.46 1.71 7.39
CA GLN A 119 -1.54 0.53 8.25
C GLN A 119 -0.75 -0.65 7.67
N VAL A 120 -0.76 -0.78 6.34
CA VAL A 120 0.02 -1.79 5.61
C VAL A 120 1.52 -1.56 5.75
N GLN A 121 1.96 -0.31 5.66
CA GLN A 121 3.38 0.02 5.72
C GLN A 121 4.04 -0.48 7.01
N ARG A 122 3.29 -0.52 8.12
CA ARG A 122 3.77 -0.97 9.43
C ARG A 122 4.25 -2.43 9.46
N PHE A 123 3.71 -3.30 8.60
CA PHE A 123 4.12 -4.71 8.51
C PHE A 123 4.76 -5.09 7.18
N ARG A 124 4.95 -4.14 6.27
CA ARG A 124 5.43 -4.42 4.92
C ARG A 124 6.82 -5.01 4.89
N VAL A 125 7.76 -4.45 5.67
CA VAL A 125 9.11 -5.02 5.79
C VAL A 125 9.04 -6.47 6.29
N ALA A 126 8.21 -6.75 7.29
CA ALA A 126 8.04 -8.12 7.79
C ALA A 126 7.44 -9.06 6.72
N TYR A 127 6.49 -8.57 5.93
CA TYR A 127 5.89 -9.32 4.82
C TYR A 127 6.93 -9.72 3.76
N PHE A 128 7.74 -8.77 3.29
CA PHE A 128 8.74 -9.01 2.25
C PHE A 128 9.99 -9.75 2.74
N THR A 129 10.34 -9.65 4.03
CA THR A 129 11.54 -10.32 4.58
C THR A 129 11.28 -11.69 5.17
N LYS A 130 10.04 -12.01 5.60
CA LYS A 130 9.75 -13.24 6.36
C LYS A 130 8.59 -14.08 5.81
N ILE A 131 7.66 -13.49 5.07
CA ILE A 131 6.37 -14.13 4.79
C ILE A 131 6.28 -14.63 3.34
N ARG A 132 6.69 -13.82 2.37
CA ARG A 132 6.54 -14.16 0.94
C ARG A 132 7.85 -14.59 0.31
N LYS A 133 7.75 -15.52 -0.63
CA LYS A 133 8.85 -15.89 -1.52
C LYS A 133 8.78 -15.03 -2.77
N THR A 134 9.91 -14.45 -3.15
CA THR A 134 10.02 -13.47 -4.23
C THR A 134 9.45 -13.96 -5.57
N HIS A 135 9.61 -15.24 -5.92
CA HIS A 135 9.05 -15.81 -7.16
C HIS A 135 7.52 -15.71 -7.23
N ILE A 136 6.82 -15.93 -6.11
CA ILE A 136 5.35 -15.84 -6.07
C ILE A 136 4.91 -14.41 -6.36
N LEU A 137 5.62 -13.42 -5.83
CA LEU A 137 5.29 -12.00 -6.05
C LEU A 137 5.48 -11.62 -7.52
N ILE A 138 6.52 -12.13 -8.17
CA ILE A 138 6.74 -11.94 -9.60
C ILE A 138 5.59 -12.55 -10.41
N GLU A 139 5.17 -13.78 -10.08
CA GLU A 139 4.05 -14.43 -10.75
C GLU A 139 2.74 -13.64 -10.56
N GLU A 140 2.44 -13.20 -9.33
CA GLU A 140 1.26 -12.39 -9.01
C GLU A 140 1.24 -11.05 -9.76
N HIS A 141 2.38 -10.35 -9.85
CA HIS A 141 2.48 -9.08 -10.59
C HIS A 141 2.28 -9.26 -12.10
N ASN A 142 2.90 -10.29 -12.69
CA ASN A 142 2.73 -10.60 -14.11
C ASN A 142 1.29 -11.01 -14.43
N ALA A 143 0.66 -11.81 -13.57
CA ALA A 143 -0.74 -12.21 -13.75
C ALA A 143 -1.68 -11.00 -13.68
N LEU A 144 -1.43 -10.06 -12.75
CA LEU A 144 -2.26 -8.86 -12.63
C LEU A 144 -2.06 -7.91 -13.81
N LEU A 145 -0.83 -7.73 -14.28
CA LEU A 145 -0.54 -6.95 -15.49
C LEU A 145 -1.26 -7.55 -16.69
N ALA A 146 -1.14 -8.87 -16.90
CA ALA A 146 -1.80 -9.57 -17.99
C ALA A 146 -3.32 -9.36 -17.97
N ALA A 147 -3.95 -9.51 -16.79
CA ALA A 147 -5.39 -9.32 -16.60
C ALA A 147 -5.87 -7.87 -16.82
N ILE A 148 -4.98 -6.88 -16.67
CA ILE A 148 -5.29 -5.47 -16.96
C ILE A 148 -5.13 -5.16 -18.46
N THR A 149 -4.27 -5.89 -19.15
CA THR A 149 -3.96 -5.67 -20.58
C THR A 149 -4.81 -6.49 -21.55
N GLU A 150 -5.59 -7.46 -21.07
CA GLU A 150 -6.53 -8.25 -21.86
C GLU A 150 -7.71 -7.40 -22.38
#